data_AF-A0A922III6-F1
#
_entry.id   AF-A0A922III6-F1
#
_cell.length_a   1.000
_cell.length_b   1.000
_cell.length_c   1.000
_cell.angle_alpha   90.00
_cell.angle_beta   90.00
_cell.angle_gamma   90.00
#
_symmetry.space_group_name_H-M   'P 1'
#
loop_
_entity.id
_entity.type
_entity.pdbx_description
1 polymer ?
#
loop_
_entity_poly.entity_id
_entity_poly.type
_entity_poly.pdbx_seq_one_letter_code
_entity_poly.pdbx_strand_id
1 'polypeptide(L)'
;MIRTGKFLLFCISRPSVRCLSSFESAQNPVNLYPNSDPNAVFKKPTEPSISQNVFNGYIPIDELQISYAYSSGPGGQHVNRNKTKVEIRFHVPSASWIPDQVKQLFMEREANRINKENYFIITSDHTRKQILNQADCLERIRRIIRECVNSLNKPEPSPETLEAIQSRKVKANEERLRKKKEKSYTKQLRQDHYHTDLF
;
A
#
# COMPACT_ATOMS: atom_id res chain seq x y z
N MET A 1 46.07 62.63 -62.08
CA MET A 1 44.94 63.17 -61.29
C MET A 1 44.22 62.00 -60.62
N ILE A 2 44.14 62.01 -59.28
CA ILE A 2 42.90 61.75 -58.48
C ILE A 2 42.28 60.34 -58.67
N ARG A 3 42.07 59.44 -57.69
CA ARG A 3 41.78 59.55 -56.26
C ARG A 3 41.95 58.15 -55.61
N THR A 4 42.65 58.08 -54.49
CA THR A 4 42.61 56.94 -53.55
C THR A 4 41.27 56.93 -52.81
N GLY A 5 40.46 55.89 -52.98
CA GLY A 5 39.22 55.67 -52.22
C GLY A 5 39.44 54.69 -51.07
N LYS A 6 39.63 55.20 -49.86
CA LYS A 6 39.56 54.41 -48.62
C LYS A 6 38.11 53.97 -48.42
N PHE A 7 37.82 52.69 -48.61
CA PHE A 7 36.56 52.09 -48.14
C PHE A 7 36.64 51.94 -46.62
N LEU A 8 36.08 52.92 -45.91
CA LEU A 8 35.75 52.80 -44.49
C LEU A 8 34.59 51.80 -44.36
N LEU A 9 34.87 50.60 -43.87
CA LEU A 9 33.83 49.70 -43.35
C LEU A 9 33.24 50.36 -42.10
N PHE A 10 32.14 51.07 -42.26
CA PHE A 10 31.29 51.46 -41.14
C PHE A 10 30.57 50.19 -40.66
N CYS A 11 31.08 49.58 -39.59
CA CYS A 11 30.33 48.59 -38.83
C CYS A 11 29.10 49.28 -38.24
N ILE A 12 27.96 49.16 -38.92
CA ILE A 12 26.67 49.49 -38.32
C ILE A 12 26.42 48.42 -37.26
N SER A 13 26.73 48.75 -36.00
CA SER A 13 26.39 47.92 -34.85
C SER A 13 24.88 47.74 -34.84
N ARG A 14 24.38 46.58 -35.29
CA ARG A 14 22.99 46.20 -35.04
C ARG A 14 22.82 46.18 -33.52
N PRO A 15 21.92 46.98 -32.92
CA PRO A 15 21.62 46.81 -31.52
C PRO A 15 21.08 45.39 -31.38
N SER A 16 21.83 44.56 -30.65
CA SER A 16 21.35 43.26 -30.20
C SER A 16 20.07 43.55 -29.42
N VAL A 17 18.93 43.22 -30.00
CA VAL A 17 17.67 43.20 -29.27
C VAL A 17 17.78 42.04 -28.30
N ARG A 18 18.43 42.25 -27.15
CA ARG A 18 18.28 41.38 -25.99
C ARG A 18 16.97 41.77 -25.33
N CYS A 19 15.86 41.35 -25.93
CA CYS A 19 14.62 41.26 -25.19
C CYS A 19 14.62 39.91 -24.49
N LEU A 20 15.29 39.84 -23.33
CA LEU A 20 15.04 38.81 -22.32
C LEU A 20 14.35 39.50 -21.15
N SER A 21 13.22 40.16 -21.39
CA SER A 21 12.27 40.36 -20.30
C SER A 21 11.58 39.01 -20.11
N SER A 22 12.11 38.17 -19.22
CA SER A 22 11.30 37.09 -18.66
C SER A 22 10.06 37.76 -18.08
N PHE A 23 8.90 37.55 -18.69
CA PHE A 23 7.66 38.19 -18.26
C PHE A 23 7.30 37.65 -16.88
N GLU A 24 7.34 38.51 -15.86
CA GLU A 24 6.90 38.19 -14.51
C GLU A 24 5.50 38.77 -14.30
N SER A 25 4.51 37.88 -14.17
CA SER A 25 3.15 38.27 -13.84
C SER A 25 2.96 38.41 -12.33
N ALA A 26 1.87 39.06 -11.91
CA ALA A 26 1.45 39.07 -10.52
C ALA A 26 1.20 37.65 -9.95
N GLN A 27 0.97 36.67 -10.83
CA GLN A 27 0.75 35.25 -10.49
C GLN A 27 2.02 34.39 -10.70
N ASN A 28 3.19 35.02 -10.77
CA ASN A 28 4.46 34.29 -10.83
C ASN A 28 4.66 33.50 -9.52
N PRO A 29 5.01 32.19 -9.56
CA PRO A 29 5.28 31.40 -8.35
C PRO A 29 6.28 32.06 -7.39
N VAL A 30 7.25 32.85 -7.89
CA VAL A 30 8.18 33.61 -7.05
C VAL A 30 7.47 34.67 -6.21
N ASN A 31 6.46 35.32 -6.79
CA ASN A 31 5.64 36.35 -6.13
C ASN A 31 4.60 35.72 -5.18
N LEU A 32 4.02 34.58 -5.56
CA LEU A 32 3.04 33.86 -4.75
C LEU A 32 3.70 33.13 -3.57
N TYR A 33 4.94 32.69 -3.72
CA TYR A 33 5.69 31.91 -2.74
C TYR A 33 7.10 32.50 -2.52
N PRO A 34 7.20 33.67 -1.85
CA PRO A 34 8.46 34.42 -1.74
C PRO A 34 9.54 33.71 -0.93
N ASN A 35 9.15 32.73 -0.09
CA ASN A 35 10.08 31.91 0.70
C ASN A 35 10.47 30.60 -0.02
N SER A 36 10.00 30.38 -1.24
CA SER A 36 10.39 29.23 -2.04
C SER A 36 11.43 29.65 -3.07
N ASP A 37 12.55 28.96 -3.11
CA ASP A 37 13.56 29.17 -4.14
C ASP A 37 13.07 28.56 -5.46
N PRO A 38 12.72 29.36 -6.49
CA PRO A 38 12.23 28.83 -7.78
C PRO A 38 13.30 28.02 -8.53
N ASN A 39 14.57 28.28 -8.21
CA ASN A 39 15.74 27.62 -8.76
C ASN A 39 16.29 26.54 -7.83
N ALA A 40 15.64 26.24 -6.69
CA ALA A 40 15.93 25.02 -5.99
C ALA A 40 15.58 23.88 -6.94
N VAL A 41 16.61 23.34 -7.60
CA VAL A 41 16.56 22.04 -8.28
C VAL A 41 15.78 21.15 -7.35
N PHE A 42 14.61 20.65 -7.79
CA PHE A 42 13.79 19.73 -7.02
C PHE A 42 14.71 18.64 -6.49
N LYS A 43 15.22 18.81 -5.26
CA LYS A 43 16.17 17.87 -4.70
C LYS A 43 15.36 16.60 -4.65
N LYS A 44 15.80 15.57 -5.37
CA LYS A 44 15.16 14.26 -5.29
C LYS A 44 14.97 13.98 -3.80
N PRO A 45 13.75 13.63 -3.35
CA PRO A 45 13.49 13.40 -1.94
C PRO A 45 14.60 12.50 -1.39
N THR A 46 15.34 12.97 -0.39
CA THR A 46 16.37 12.17 0.24
C THR A 46 15.70 10.90 0.74
N GLU A 47 16.24 9.74 0.36
CA GLU A 47 15.73 8.46 0.84
C GLU A 47 15.71 8.47 2.37
N PRO A 48 14.61 8.01 3.00
CA PRO A 48 14.50 8.09 4.44
C PRO A 48 15.58 7.21 5.07
N SER A 49 16.38 7.78 5.98
CA SER A 49 17.33 7.01 6.76
C SER A 49 16.58 5.91 7.52
N ILE A 50 16.92 4.66 7.26
CA ILE A 50 16.31 3.49 7.90
C ILE A 50 16.78 3.48 9.36
N SER A 51 15.96 3.96 10.28
CA SER A 51 16.20 3.84 11.72
C SER A 51 15.86 2.42 12.17
N GLN A 52 16.80 1.73 12.83
CA GLN A 52 16.66 0.31 13.20
C GLN A 52 15.47 0.00 14.12
N ASN A 53 14.91 1.00 14.81
CA ASN A 53 13.88 0.78 15.83
C ASN A 53 12.44 1.09 15.39
N VAL A 54 12.22 1.80 14.29
CA VAL A 54 10.87 2.24 13.90
C VAL A 54 10.66 2.06 12.40
N PHE A 55 9.54 1.42 12.04
CA PHE A 55 9.10 1.33 10.66
C PHE A 55 8.53 2.68 10.19
N ASN A 56 9.21 3.32 9.23
CA ASN A 56 8.85 4.63 8.68
C ASN A 56 7.82 4.57 7.54
N GLY A 57 7.36 3.37 7.13
CA GLY A 57 6.40 3.20 6.03
C GLY A 57 7.02 3.11 4.64
N TYR A 58 8.34 3.32 4.53
CA TYR A 58 9.09 3.14 3.29
C TYR A 58 9.31 1.66 3.01
N ILE A 59 9.12 1.27 1.76
CA ILE A 59 9.34 -0.09 1.30
C ILE A 59 10.21 0.01 0.04
N PRO A 60 11.46 -0.48 0.06
CA PRO A 60 12.32 -0.47 -1.10
C PRO A 60 11.77 -1.45 -2.15
N ILE A 61 11.48 -0.95 -3.35
CA ILE A 61 10.94 -1.77 -4.45
C ILE A 61 11.98 -2.79 -4.94
N ASP A 62 13.27 -2.44 -4.84
CA ASP A 62 14.38 -3.27 -5.33
C ASP A 62 14.58 -4.56 -4.51
N GLU A 63 14.16 -4.56 -3.23
CA GLU A 63 14.17 -5.77 -2.40
C GLU A 63 12.93 -6.66 -2.60
N LEU A 64 11.93 -6.19 -3.36
CA LEU A 64 10.70 -6.92 -3.63
C LEU A 64 10.78 -7.65 -4.97
N GLN A 65 10.36 -8.91 -4.98
CA GLN A 65 10.16 -9.66 -6.21
C GLN A 65 8.70 -9.51 -6.64
N ILE A 66 8.48 -8.82 -7.75
CA ILE A 66 7.14 -8.52 -8.28
C ILE A 66 6.91 -9.37 -9.53
N SER A 67 5.89 -10.22 -9.49
CA SER A 67 5.48 -11.10 -10.57
C SER A 67 4.08 -10.74 -11.05
N TYR A 68 3.85 -10.80 -12.36
CA TYR A 68 2.54 -10.55 -12.97
C TYR A 68 1.95 -11.83 -13.53
N ALA A 69 0.69 -12.10 -13.21
CA ALA A 69 -0.05 -13.29 -13.62
C ALA A 69 -1.41 -12.92 -14.23
N TYR A 70 -2.06 -13.90 -14.85
CA TYR A 70 -3.45 -13.77 -15.26
C TYR A 70 -4.38 -13.82 -14.04
N SER A 71 -5.47 -13.06 -14.09
CA SER A 71 -6.48 -13.07 -13.02
C SER A 71 -7.19 -14.43 -12.97
N SER A 72 -7.58 -14.89 -11.79
CA SER A 72 -8.23 -16.20 -11.61
C SER A 72 -9.75 -16.20 -11.85
N GLY A 73 -10.32 -15.09 -12.33
CA GLY A 73 -11.76 -14.93 -12.52
C GLY A 73 -12.36 -15.81 -13.66
N PRO A 74 -13.70 -15.96 -13.70
CA PRO A 74 -14.39 -16.72 -14.73
C PRO A 74 -14.01 -16.19 -16.12
N GLY A 75 -13.66 -17.12 -17.01
CA GLY A 75 -12.97 -16.85 -18.27
C GLY A 75 -13.64 -15.76 -19.12
N GLY A 76 -12.81 -14.90 -19.70
CA GLY A 76 -13.21 -13.83 -20.61
C GLY A 76 -12.01 -13.29 -21.38
N GLN A 77 -12.27 -12.51 -22.43
CA GLN A 77 -11.21 -12.00 -23.32
C GLN A 77 -10.12 -11.22 -22.57
N HIS A 78 -10.50 -10.49 -21.53
CA HIS A 78 -9.56 -9.72 -20.71
C HIS A 78 -8.69 -10.61 -19.81
N VAL A 79 -9.25 -11.68 -19.24
CA VAL A 79 -8.58 -12.61 -18.32
C VAL A 79 -7.42 -13.33 -18.99
N ASN A 80 -7.59 -13.74 -20.25
CA ASN A 80 -6.61 -14.53 -20.99
C ASN A 80 -5.53 -13.67 -21.67
N ARG A 81 -5.77 -12.37 -21.87
CA ARG A 81 -4.89 -11.50 -22.64
C ARG A 81 -3.96 -10.64 -21.78
N ASN A 82 -4.46 -10.14 -20.64
CA ASN A 82 -3.71 -9.17 -19.84
C ASN A 82 -3.36 -9.75 -18.47
N LYS A 83 -2.06 -9.80 -18.17
CA LYS A 83 -1.54 -10.17 -16.85
C LYS A 83 -1.76 -9.04 -15.86
N THR A 84 -2.95 -9.00 -15.28
CA THR A 84 -3.37 -7.91 -14.37
C THR A 84 -3.21 -8.28 -12.91
N LYS A 85 -3.14 -9.57 -12.57
CA LYS A 85 -2.89 -10.02 -11.20
C LYS A 85 -1.43 -9.73 -10.83
N VAL A 86 -1.22 -9.13 -9.68
CA VAL A 86 0.11 -8.83 -9.14
C VAL A 86 0.38 -9.72 -7.95
N GLU A 87 1.55 -10.34 -7.94
CA GLU A 87 2.11 -11.07 -6.82
C GLU A 87 3.38 -10.36 -6.36
N ILE A 88 3.44 -10.02 -5.08
CA ILE A 88 4.65 -9.48 -4.45
C ILE A 88 5.14 -10.53 -3.46
N ARG A 89 6.41 -10.89 -3.59
CA ARG A 89 7.09 -11.79 -2.67
C ARG A 89 8.39 -11.18 -2.18
N PHE A 90 8.71 -11.39 -0.91
CA PHE A 90 10.00 -10.99 -0.34
C PHE A 90 10.38 -11.91 0.83
N HIS A 91 11.69 -11.97 1.12
CA HIS A 91 12.22 -12.77 2.22
C HIS A 91 12.19 -11.95 3.52
N VAL A 92 11.35 -12.36 4.48
CA VAL A 92 11.11 -11.58 5.73
C VAL A 92 12.38 -11.40 6.58
N PRO A 93 13.23 -12.42 6.80
CA PRO A 93 14.44 -12.26 7.63
C PRO A 93 15.46 -11.27 7.04
N SER A 94 15.60 -11.28 5.71
CA SER A 94 16.61 -10.45 5.01
C SER A 94 16.16 -9.00 4.81
N ALA A 95 14.89 -8.68 5.07
CA ALA A 95 14.36 -7.34 4.90
C ALA A 95 14.98 -6.36 5.91
N SER A 96 15.86 -5.47 5.44
CA SER A 96 16.59 -4.52 6.30
C SER A 96 15.71 -3.38 6.85
N TRP A 97 14.63 -3.08 6.14
CA TRP A 97 13.69 -1.99 6.41
C TRP A 97 12.62 -2.31 7.46
N ILE A 98 12.56 -3.55 7.96
CA ILE A 98 11.66 -3.98 9.03
C ILE A 98 12.50 -4.18 10.32
N PRO A 99 12.08 -3.65 11.47
CA PRO A 99 12.77 -3.91 12.74
C PRO A 99 12.56 -5.36 13.20
N ASP A 100 13.56 -5.95 13.85
CA ASP A 100 13.58 -7.40 14.13
C ASP A 100 12.43 -7.88 15.04
N GLN A 101 12.02 -7.05 16.02
CA GLN A 101 10.85 -7.34 16.86
C GLN A 101 9.56 -7.46 16.04
N VAL A 102 9.40 -6.61 15.02
CA VAL A 102 8.24 -6.65 14.13
C VAL A 102 8.32 -7.84 13.19
N LYS A 103 9.52 -8.23 12.72
CA LYS A 103 9.70 -9.44 11.90
C LYS A 103 9.20 -10.69 12.61
N GLN A 104 9.55 -10.86 13.88
CA GLN A 104 9.12 -12.03 14.67
C GLN A 104 7.59 -12.12 14.75
N LEU A 105 6.93 -11.03 15.17
CA LEU A 105 5.46 -11.00 15.22
C LEU A 105 4.80 -11.12 13.85
N PHE A 106 5.41 -10.55 12.82
CA PHE A 106 4.92 -10.66 11.46
C PHE A 106 4.93 -12.12 11.00
N MET A 107 5.99 -12.86 11.31
CA MET A 107 6.09 -14.30 11.01
C MET A 107 5.05 -15.12 11.77
N GLU A 108 4.79 -14.78 13.04
CA GLU A 108 3.76 -15.47 13.84
C GLU A 108 2.34 -15.19 13.31
N ARG A 109 2.02 -13.94 12.98
CA ARG A 109 0.69 -13.54 12.52
C ARG A 109 0.35 -14.02 11.12
N GLU A 110 1.30 -13.87 10.20
CA GLU A 110 1.11 -14.20 8.79
C GLU A 110 1.69 -15.58 8.46
N ALA A 111 1.86 -16.47 9.44
CA ALA A 111 2.37 -17.83 9.25
C ALA A 111 1.64 -18.60 8.12
N ASN A 112 0.34 -18.36 7.95
CA ASN A 112 -0.47 -18.98 6.88
C ASN A 112 -0.08 -18.53 5.46
N ARG A 113 0.59 -17.39 5.30
CA ARG A 113 1.00 -16.81 4.02
C ARG A 113 2.51 -16.88 3.79
N ILE A 114 3.25 -17.41 4.75
CA ILE A 114 4.70 -17.55 4.69
C ILE A 114 5.04 -18.98 4.27
N ASN A 115 5.93 -19.10 3.29
CA ASN A 115 6.43 -20.40 2.85
C ASN A 115 7.51 -20.95 3.81
N LYS A 116 7.89 -22.22 3.69
CA LYS A 116 8.93 -22.86 4.52
C LYS A 116 10.29 -22.17 4.46
N GLU A 117 10.57 -21.49 3.37
CA GLU A 117 11.78 -20.70 3.14
C GLU A 117 11.65 -19.24 3.64
N ASN A 118 10.64 -18.93 4.46
CA ASN A 118 10.38 -17.61 5.02
C ASN A 118 10.11 -16.49 3.98
N TYR A 119 9.62 -16.87 2.80
CA TYR A 119 9.08 -15.93 1.83
C TYR A 119 7.63 -15.61 2.17
N PHE A 120 7.33 -14.32 2.33
CA PHE A 120 5.97 -13.83 2.40
C PHE A 120 5.44 -13.57 1.00
N ILE A 121 4.23 -14.04 0.71
CA ILE A 121 3.60 -13.88 -0.61
C ILE A 121 2.25 -13.18 -0.43
N ILE A 122 2.04 -12.10 -1.19
CA ILE A 122 0.77 -11.39 -1.25
C ILE A 122 0.35 -11.17 -2.70
N THR A 123 -0.95 -11.33 -2.96
CA THR A 123 -1.52 -11.17 -4.29
C THR A 123 -2.70 -10.22 -4.28
N SER A 124 -2.90 -9.52 -5.41
CA SER A 124 -4.05 -8.66 -5.66
C SER A 124 -4.45 -8.70 -7.13
N ASP A 125 -5.75 -8.88 -7.39
CA ASP A 125 -6.39 -8.89 -8.70
C ASP A 125 -7.73 -8.12 -8.72
N HIS A 126 -7.86 -7.09 -7.88
CA HIS A 126 -9.10 -6.31 -7.74
C HIS A 126 -9.48 -5.50 -8.98
N THR A 127 -8.50 -4.97 -9.71
CA THR A 127 -8.75 -4.08 -10.84
C THR A 127 -8.11 -4.59 -12.13
N ARG A 128 -8.57 -4.04 -13.26
CA ARG A 128 -7.97 -4.29 -14.58
C ARG A 128 -6.59 -3.63 -14.81
N LYS A 129 -6.11 -2.79 -13.88
CA LYS A 129 -4.86 -2.04 -14.03
C LYS A 129 -3.78 -2.62 -13.12
N GLN A 130 -2.68 -3.08 -13.70
CA GLN A 130 -1.55 -3.66 -12.95
C GLN A 130 -0.99 -2.71 -11.88
N ILE A 131 -0.89 -1.42 -12.19
CA ILE A 131 -0.33 -0.40 -11.27
C ILE A 131 -1.19 -0.25 -10.02
N LEU A 132 -2.52 -0.29 -10.17
CA LEU A 132 -3.43 -0.19 -9.04
C LEU A 132 -3.36 -1.43 -8.15
N ASN A 133 -3.28 -2.63 -8.76
CA ASN A 133 -3.13 -3.87 -8.00
C ASN A 133 -1.76 -3.94 -7.29
N GLN A 134 -0.70 -3.41 -7.89
CA GLN A 134 0.60 -3.28 -7.24
C GLN A 134 0.55 -2.32 -6.05
N ALA A 135 -0.10 -1.16 -6.21
CA ALA A 135 -0.30 -0.22 -5.12
C ALA A 135 -1.09 -0.84 -3.96
N ASP A 136 -2.15 -1.60 -4.26
CA ASP A 136 -2.93 -2.33 -3.26
C ASP A 136 -2.10 -3.37 -2.50
N CYS A 137 -1.28 -4.18 -3.19
CA CYS A 137 -0.36 -5.10 -2.52
C CYS A 137 0.59 -4.37 -1.56
N LEU A 138 1.18 -3.25 -1.98
CA LEU A 138 2.08 -2.46 -1.15
C LEU A 138 1.35 -1.83 0.05
N GLU A 139 0.13 -1.33 -0.14
CA GLU A 139 -0.69 -0.79 0.94
C GLU A 139 -1.03 -1.88 1.98
N ARG A 140 -1.41 -3.07 1.51
CA ARG A 140 -1.70 -4.21 2.40
C ARG A 140 -0.47 -4.63 3.19
N ILE A 141 0.71 -4.68 2.58
CA ILE A 141 1.98 -4.92 3.30
C ILE A 141 2.17 -3.86 4.39
N ARG A 142 2.04 -2.56 4.06
CA ARG A 142 2.15 -1.47 5.05
C ARG A 142 1.17 -1.63 6.19
N ARG A 143 -0.08 -2.01 5.88
CA ARG A 143 -1.13 -2.20 6.89
C ARG A 143 -0.78 -3.32 7.86
N ILE A 144 -0.38 -4.48 7.36
CA ILE A 144 -0.01 -5.63 8.20
C ILE A 144 1.17 -5.27 9.11
N ILE A 145 2.19 -4.59 8.58
CA ILE A 145 3.35 -4.17 9.38
C ILE A 145 2.93 -3.17 10.46
N ARG A 146 2.08 -2.19 10.13
CA ARG A 146 1.52 -1.25 11.12
C ARG A 146 0.70 -1.95 12.19
N GLU A 147 -0.10 -2.96 11.84
CA GLU A 147 -0.85 -3.76 12.81
C GLU A 147 0.06 -4.53 13.76
N CYS A 148 1.21 -5.03 13.26
CA CYS A 148 2.24 -5.67 14.09
C CYS A 148 2.88 -4.66 15.05
N VAL A 149 3.30 -3.48 14.55
CA VAL A 149 3.84 -2.39 15.37
C VAL A 149 2.84 -1.96 16.45
N ASN A 150 1.57 -1.77 16.09
CA ASN A 150 0.53 -1.39 17.03
C ASN A 150 0.27 -2.46 18.09
N SER A 151 0.55 -3.73 17.77
CA SER A 151 0.38 -4.83 18.73
C SER A 151 1.54 -4.93 19.71
N LEU A 152 2.76 -4.56 19.31
CA LEU A 152 3.89 -4.40 20.24
C LEU A 152 3.63 -3.30 21.27
N ASN A 153 3.05 -2.19 20.81
CA ASN A 153 2.78 -1.04 21.67
C ASN A 153 1.48 -1.16 22.47
N LYS A 154 0.70 -2.23 22.28
CA LYS A 154 -0.57 -2.38 22.97
C LYS A 154 -0.31 -2.76 24.44
N PRO A 155 -0.84 -1.99 25.42
CA PRO A 155 -0.72 -2.36 26.81
C PRO A 155 -1.44 -3.67 27.10
N GLU A 156 -0.93 -4.43 28.07
CA GLU A 156 -1.60 -5.63 28.55
C GLU A 156 -3.01 -5.27 29.07
N PRO A 157 -4.02 -6.10 28.77
CA PRO A 157 -5.38 -5.85 29.23
C PRO A 157 -5.45 -5.89 30.77
N SER A 158 -6.21 -4.97 31.36
CA SER A 158 -6.48 -5.01 32.81
C SER A 158 -7.18 -6.32 33.21
N PRO A 159 -7.01 -6.81 34.46
CA PRO A 159 -7.65 -8.04 34.91
C PRO A 159 -9.18 -8.00 34.76
N GLU A 160 -9.80 -6.86 35.08
CA GLU A 160 -11.24 -6.64 34.88
C GLU A 160 -11.65 -6.80 33.40
N THR A 161 -10.82 -6.31 32.48
CA THR A 161 -11.05 -6.45 31.05
C THR A 161 -10.97 -7.92 30.62
N LEU A 162 -10.05 -8.70 31.19
CA LEU A 162 -9.92 -10.13 30.92
C LEU A 162 -11.15 -10.91 31.41
N GLU A 163 -11.63 -10.65 32.62
CA GLU A 163 -12.85 -11.26 33.17
C GLU A 163 -14.09 -10.90 32.33
N ALA A 164 -14.21 -9.65 31.91
CA ALA A 164 -15.27 -9.20 31.01
C ALA A 164 -15.22 -9.93 29.65
N ILE A 165 -14.03 -10.20 29.12
CA ILE A 165 -13.87 -10.98 27.88
C ILE A 165 -14.28 -12.44 28.10
N GLN A 166 -13.89 -13.05 29.21
CA GLN A 166 -14.23 -14.44 29.52
C GLN A 166 -15.74 -14.63 29.70
N SER A 167 -16.38 -13.79 30.51
CA SER A 167 -17.83 -13.82 30.73
C SER A 167 -18.62 -13.64 29.42
N ARG A 168 -18.19 -12.73 28.54
CA ARG A 168 -18.78 -12.55 27.20
C ARG A 168 -18.67 -13.80 26.34
N LYS A 169 -17.52 -14.51 26.37
CA LYS A 169 -17.33 -15.77 25.63
C LYS A 169 -18.25 -16.87 26.13
N VAL A 170 -18.38 -17.02 27.45
CA VAL A 170 -19.27 -18.02 28.07
C VAL A 170 -20.72 -17.74 27.67
N LYS A 171 -21.18 -16.49 27.85
CA LYS A 171 -22.54 -16.07 27.47
C LYS A 171 -22.83 -16.31 25.99
N ALA A 172 -21.91 -15.96 25.09
CA ALA A 172 -22.07 -16.20 23.65
C ALA A 172 -22.17 -17.69 23.32
N ASN A 173 -21.45 -18.56 24.04
CA ASN A 173 -21.53 -20.01 23.87
C ASN A 173 -22.87 -20.57 24.37
N GLU A 174 -23.33 -20.11 25.54
CA GLU A 174 -24.65 -20.48 26.08
C GLU A 174 -25.79 -20.09 25.13
N GLU A 175 -25.76 -18.87 24.60
CA GLU A 175 -26.74 -18.40 23.61
C GLU A 175 -26.70 -19.25 22.33
N ARG A 176 -25.50 -19.60 21.85
CA ARG A 176 -25.34 -20.50 20.68
C ARG A 176 -25.95 -21.87 20.96
N LEU A 177 -25.71 -22.46 22.13
CA LEU A 177 -26.26 -23.76 22.52
C LEU A 177 -27.78 -23.71 22.65
N ARG A 178 -28.32 -22.66 23.25
CA ARG A 178 -29.77 -22.45 23.37
C ARG A 178 -30.43 -22.37 22.00
N LYS A 179 -29.90 -21.53 21.10
CA LYS A 179 -30.36 -21.42 19.71
C LYS A 179 -30.29 -22.75 18.95
N LYS A 180 -29.27 -23.58 19.21
CA LYS A 180 -29.15 -24.92 18.60
C LYS A 180 -30.25 -25.85 19.10
N LYS A 181 -30.56 -25.84 20.41
CA LYS A 181 -31.65 -26.62 21.01
C LYS A 181 -33.01 -26.19 20.46
N GLU A 182 -33.30 -24.89 20.45
CA GLU A 182 -34.53 -24.32 19.88
C GLU A 182 -34.72 -24.78 18.43
N LYS A 183 -33.69 -24.64 17.58
CA LYS A 183 -33.72 -25.09 16.18
C LYS A 183 -33.94 -26.61 16.05
N SER A 184 -33.35 -27.41 16.92
CA SER A 184 -33.53 -28.87 16.92
C SER A 184 -34.98 -29.24 17.25
N TYR A 185 -35.54 -28.61 18.28
CA TYR A 185 -36.91 -28.85 18.72
C TYR A 185 -37.92 -28.45 17.63
N THR A 186 -37.75 -27.28 16.99
CA THR A 186 -38.61 -26.87 15.86
C THR A 186 -38.53 -27.87 14.69
N LYS A 187 -37.37 -28.48 14.43
CA LYS A 187 -37.24 -29.50 13.37
C LYS A 187 -37.99 -30.79 13.72
N GLN A 188 -37.88 -31.24 14.97
CA GLN A 188 -38.62 -32.42 15.46
C GLN A 188 -40.12 -32.21 15.31
N LEU A 189 -40.66 -31.08 15.80
CA LEU A 189 -42.08 -30.74 15.66
C LEU A 189 -42.56 -30.73 14.20
N ARG A 190 -41.74 -30.22 13.27
CA ARG A 190 -42.07 -30.27 11.84
C ARG A 190 -42.13 -31.68 11.31
N GLN A 191 -41.23 -32.55 11.75
CA GLN A 191 -41.13 -33.93 11.29
C GLN A 191 -42.24 -34.80 11.86
N ASP A 192 -42.59 -34.60 13.14
CA ASP A 192 -43.68 -35.30 13.82
C ASP A 192 -45.04 -34.99 13.18
N HIS A 193 -45.27 -33.74 12.75
CA HIS A 193 -46.49 -33.34 12.05
C HIS A 193 -46.74 -34.15 10.77
N TYR A 194 -45.70 -34.49 10.01
CA TYR A 194 -45.84 -35.34 8.82
C TYR A 194 -46.01 -36.83 9.15
N HIS A 195 -45.70 -37.25 10.38
CA HIS A 195 -45.83 -38.64 10.80
C HIS A 195 -47.24 -38.99 11.29
N THR A 196 -47.97 -38.02 11.86
CA THR A 196 -49.34 -38.21 12.38
C THR A 196 -50.42 -38.34 11.31
N ASP A 197 -50.13 -37.96 10.06
CA ASP A 197 -51.11 -37.95 8.96
C ASP A 197 -51.15 -39.27 8.14
N LEU A 198 -50.51 -40.34 8.63
CA LEU A 198 -50.36 -41.63 7.94
C LEU A 198 -51.08 -42.83 8.60
N PHE A 199 -52.05 -42.60 9.48
CA PHE A 199 -52.91 -43.66 10.06
C PHE A 199 -54.40 -43.31 9.97
#